data_AF-A0A3N9RRN3-F1
#
_entry.id   AF-A0A3N9RRN3-F1
#
_cell.length_a   1.000
_cell.length_b   1.000
_cell.length_c   1.000
_cell.angle_alpha   90.00
_cell.angle_beta   90.00
_cell.angle_gamma   90.00
#
_symmetry.space_group_name_H-M   'P 1'
#
loop_
_entity.id
_entity.type
_entity.pdbx_description
1 polymer ?
#
loop_
_entity_poly.entity_id
_entity_poly.type
_entity_poly.pdbx_seq_one_letter_code
_entity_poly.pdbx_strand_id
1 'polypeptide(L)'
;MARYTPHPDQLPLNWSDNEAIELIVEQRLAERFEAESFQWRFRLVMIETVMMGLLVLVAGLLLKQPTMMVLRASLLVAASCMATGLLLLSLSAGTAKLMSRLRRRRGK
;
A
#
# COMPACT_ATOMS: atom_id res chain seq x y z
N MET A 1 -9.93 16.12 50.71
CA MET A 1 -9.99 16.34 49.25
C MET A 1 -9.19 17.60 48.92
N ALA A 2 -7.93 17.44 48.52
CA ALA A 2 -7.08 18.57 48.16
C ALA A 2 -7.49 19.11 46.78
N ARG A 3 -7.73 20.42 46.69
CA ARG A 3 -8.09 21.10 45.43
C ARG A 3 -6.83 21.17 44.56
N TYR A 4 -6.79 20.42 43.47
CA TYR A 4 -5.72 20.48 42.48
C TYR A 4 -5.81 21.81 41.73
N THR A 5 -4.87 22.71 41.97
CA THR A 5 -4.70 23.96 41.22
C THR A 5 -3.59 23.76 40.18
N PRO A 6 -3.92 23.78 38.87
CA PRO A 6 -2.92 23.61 37.81
C PRO A 6 -1.89 24.76 37.84
N HIS A 7 -0.63 24.43 37.57
CA HIS A 7 0.51 25.35 37.62
C HIS A 7 0.46 26.29 36.40
N PRO A 8 0.71 27.63 36.52
CA PRO A 8 0.60 28.60 35.42
C PRO A 8 1.38 28.28 34.13
N ASP A 9 2.42 27.43 34.19
CA ASP A 9 3.17 27.00 33.01
C ASP A 9 2.60 25.72 32.35
N GLN A 10 1.51 25.17 32.89
CA GLN A 10 0.80 24.07 32.23
C GLN A 10 -0.01 24.63 31.07
N LEU A 11 0.44 24.29 29.85
CA LEU A 11 -0.38 24.40 28.64
C LEU A 11 -1.76 23.79 28.93
N PRO A 12 -2.85 24.55 28.80
CA PRO A 12 -4.19 24.00 28.98
C PRO A 12 -4.45 23.02 27.83
N LEU A 13 -4.17 21.74 28.06
CA LEU A 13 -4.59 20.64 27.19
C LEU A 13 -6.12 20.56 27.28
N ASN A 14 -6.78 21.37 26.46
CA ASN A 14 -8.22 21.38 26.35
C ASN A 14 -8.64 20.17 25.51
N TRP A 15 -8.95 19.06 26.19
CA TRP A 15 -9.34 17.79 25.58
C TRP A 15 -10.68 17.86 24.79
N SER A 16 -11.39 18.98 24.80
CA SER A 16 -12.56 19.20 23.92
C SER A 16 -12.18 19.31 22.45
N ASP A 17 -10.96 19.74 22.14
CA ASP A 17 -10.41 19.73 20.77
C ASP A 17 -9.81 18.37 20.39
N ASN A 18 -9.78 17.40 21.32
CA ASN A 18 -9.14 16.10 21.06
C ASN A 18 -9.85 15.33 19.94
N GLU A 19 -11.17 15.43 19.82
CA GLU A 19 -11.95 14.77 18.76
C GLU A 19 -11.69 15.42 17.38
N ALA A 20 -11.57 16.76 17.33
CA ALA A 20 -11.22 17.48 16.12
C ALA A 20 -9.76 17.21 15.69
N ILE A 21 -8.85 17.12 16.67
CA ILE A 21 -7.44 16.79 16.45
C ILE A 21 -7.32 15.33 15.98
N GLU A 22 -8.03 14.38 16.59
CA GLU A 22 -8.06 12.97 16.18
C GLU A 22 -8.56 12.79 14.75
N LEU A 23 -9.62 13.52 14.35
CA LEU A 23 -10.12 13.48 12.97
C LEU A 23 -9.11 14.04 11.95
N ILE A 24 -8.40 15.12 12.29
CA ILE A 24 -7.37 15.69 11.43
C ILE A 24 -6.18 14.73 11.32
N VAL A 25 -5.79 14.10 12.43
CA VAL A 25 -4.70 13.12 12.48
C VAL A 25 -5.07 11.85 11.70
N GLU A 26 -6.29 11.31 11.86
CA GLU A 26 -6.77 10.17 11.08
C GLU A 26 -6.77 10.45 9.58
N GLN A 27 -7.20 11.65 9.15
CA GLN A 27 -7.18 12.01 7.73
C GLN A 27 -5.76 12.06 7.16
N ARG A 28 -4.81 12.64 7.91
CA ARG A 28 -3.41 12.71 7.50
C ARG A 28 -2.73 11.34 7.50
N LEU A 29 -3.05 10.53 8.49
CA LEU A 29 -2.56 9.16 8.58
C LEU A 29 -3.12 8.33 7.43
N ALA A 30 -4.40 8.45 7.09
CA ALA A 30 -4.98 7.75 5.95
C ALA A 30 -4.25 8.08 4.64
N GLU A 31 -3.95 9.36 4.37
CA GLU A 31 -3.17 9.76 3.18
C GLU A 31 -1.75 9.17 3.18
N ARG A 32 -1.09 9.13 4.34
CA ARG A 32 0.28 8.58 4.48
C ARG A 32 0.31 7.06 4.39
N PHE A 33 -0.62 6.38 5.04
CA PHE A 33 -0.75 4.93 4.99
C PHE A 33 -1.12 4.45 3.59
N GLU A 34 -1.96 5.16 2.84
CA GLU A 34 -2.25 4.81 1.46
C GLU A 34 -0.98 4.84 0.59
N ALA A 35 -0.15 5.88 0.72
CA ALA A 35 1.09 6.02 -0.04
C ALA A 35 2.16 4.97 0.35
N GLU A 36 2.42 4.80 1.65
CA GLU A 36 3.43 3.85 2.12
C GLU A 36 3.04 2.39 1.85
N SER A 37 1.77 2.06 2.06
CA SER A 37 1.26 0.73 1.82
C SER A 37 1.24 0.40 0.32
N PHE A 38 1.03 1.39 -0.55
CA PHE A 38 1.18 1.21 -2.00
C PHE A 38 2.65 0.97 -2.38
N GLN A 39 3.59 1.76 -1.86
CA GLN A 39 5.02 1.59 -2.15
C GLN A 39 5.55 0.22 -1.68
N TRP A 40 5.15 -0.22 -0.48
CA TRP A 40 5.53 -1.54 0.03
C TRP A 40 4.98 -2.68 -0.81
N ARG A 41 3.70 -2.63 -1.18
CA ARG A 41 3.10 -3.68 -2.03
C ARG A 41 3.67 -3.65 -3.45
N PHE A 42 3.95 -2.48 -4.01
CA PHE A 42 4.62 -2.33 -5.30
C PHE A 42 6.03 -2.95 -5.27
N ARG A 43 6.80 -2.70 -4.21
CA ARG A 43 8.11 -3.34 -4.02
C ARG A 43 8.00 -4.87 -3.99
N LEU A 44 6.99 -5.41 -3.33
CA LEU A 44 6.77 -6.86 -3.24
C LEU A 44 6.46 -7.47 -4.62
N VAL A 45 5.57 -6.83 -5.40
CA VAL A 45 5.26 -7.23 -6.79
C VAL A 45 6.50 -7.16 -7.69
N MET A 46 7.33 -6.14 -7.55
CA MET A 46 8.58 -6.02 -8.32
C MET A 46 9.55 -7.16 -8.00
N ILE A 47 9.73 -7.49 -6.72
CA ILE A 47 10.59 -8.59 -6.29
C ILE A 47 10.06 -9.92 -6.82
N GLU A 48 8.75 -10.17 -6.70
CA GLU A 48 8.11 -11.38 -7.22
C GLU A 48 8.31 -11.53 -8.72
N THR A 49 8.09 -10.44 -9.47
CA THR A 49 8.27 -10.42 -10.94
C THR A 49 9.71 -10.76 -11.33
N VAL A 50 10.69 -10.12 -10.68
CA VAL A 50 12.12 -10.37 -10.94
C VAL A 50 12.49 -11.79 -10.56
N MET A 51 12.02 -12.27 -9.41
CA MET A 51 12.27 -13.63 -8.96
C MET A 51 11.72 -14.65 -9.96
N MET A 52 10.47 -14.50 -10.39
CA MET A 52 9.83 -15.47 -11.28
C MET A 52 10.44 -15.43 -12.69
N GLY A 53 10.78 -14.25 -13.21
CA GLY A 53 11.51 -14.12 -14.47
C GLY A 53 12.90 -14.77 -14.43
N LEU A 54 13.66 -14.57 -13.35
CA LEU A 54 14.97 -15.19 -13.15
C LEU A 54 14.87 -16.71 -13.03
N LEU A 55 13.90 -17.22 -12.27
CA LEU A 55 13.68 -18.66 -12.12
C LEU A 55 13.36 -19.31 -13.46
N VAL A 56 12.48 -18.72 -14.27
CA VAL A 56 12.15 -19.23 -15.61
C VAL A 56 13.37 -19.20 -16.54
N LEU A 57 14.15 -18.12 -16.49
CA LEU A 57 15.37 -17.98 -17.30
C LEU A 57 16.41 -19.05 -16.92
N VAL A 58 16.72 -19.18 -15.63
CA VAL A 58 17.70 -20.15 -15.12
C VAL A 58 17.25 -21.58 -15.40
N ALA A 59 15.98 -21.89 -15.17
CA ALA A 59 15.42 -23.21 -15.46
C ALA A 59 15.54 -23.55 -16.96
N GLY A 60 15.21 -22.62 -17.85
CA GLY A 60 15.31 -22.85 -19.29
C GLY A 60 16.75 -23.05 -19.78
N LEU A 61 17.72 -22.33 -19.20
CA LEU A 61 19.14 -22.52 -19.47
C LEU A 61 19.65 -23.89 -18.99
N LEU A 62 19.24 -24.32 -17.78
CA LEU A 62 19.57 -25.64 -17.25
C LEU A 62 18.99 -26.78 -18.10
N LEU A 63 17.81 -26.56 -18.67
CA LEU A 63 17.15 -27.50 -19.59
C LEU A 63 17.76 -27.49 -21.01
N LYS A 64 18.85 -26.73 -21.24
CA LYS A 64 19.51 -26.56 -22.56
C LYS A 64 18.54 -26.16 -23.68
N GLN A 65 17.46 -25.46 -23.34
CA GLN A 65 16.51 -24.96 -24.32
C GLN A 65 17.11 -23.80 -25.13
N PRO A 66 16.65 -23.57 -26.37
CA PRO A 66 17.12 -22.47 -27.18
C PRO A 66 16.97 -21.14 -26.44
N THR A 67 18.09 -20.46 -26.21
CA THR A 67 18.18 -19.26 -25.35
C THR A 67 17.18 -18.17 -25.74
N MET A 68 16.97 -17.97 -27.05
CA MET A 68 16.02 -17.00 -27.56
C MET A 68 14.55 -17.33 -27.21
N MET A 69 14.21 -18.62 -27.11
CA MET A 69 12.88 -19.07 -26.71
C MET A 69 12.68 -18.89 -25.19
N VAL A 70 13.69 -19.26 -24.40
CA VAL A 70 13.68 -19.09 -22.94
C VAL A 70 13.60 -17.62 -22.56
N LEU A 71 14.34 -16.75 -23.24
CA LEU A 71 14.31 -15.31 -23.01
C LEU A 71 12.90 -14.76 -23.23
N ARG A 72 12.26 -15.10 -24.35
CA ARG A 72 10.87 -14.71 -24.64
C ARG A 72 9.89 -15.24 -23.60
N ALA A 73 10.01 -16.51 -23.21
CA ALA A 73 9.16 -17.10 -22.18
C ALA A 73 9.32 -16.39 -20.83
N SER A 74 10.56 -16.15 -20.39
CA SER A 74 10.84 -15.43 -19.14
C SER A 74 10.27 -14.00 -19.15
N LEU A 75 10.38 -13.29 -20.28
CA LEU A 75 9.83 -11.95 -20.45
C LEU A 75 8.29 -11.95 -20.44
N LEU A 76 7.66 -12.93 -21.10
CA LEU A 76 6.20 -13.06 -21.09
C LEU A 76 5.67 -13.37 -19.69
N VAL A 77 6.33 -14.26 -18.95
CA VAL A 77 5.96 -14.60 -17.57
C VAL A 77 6.17 -13.41 -16.63
N ALA A 78 7.29 -12.72 -16.74
CA ALA A 78 7.54 -11.52 -15.95
C ALA A 78 6.50 -10.43 -16.25
N ALA A 79 6.20 -10.19 -17.54
CA ALA A 79 5.20 -9.20 -17.94
C ALA A 79 3.80 -9.56 -17.46
N SER A 80 3.40 -10.84 -17.50
CA SER A 80 2.07 -11.28 -17.03
C SER A 80 1.96 -11.14 -15.52
N CYS A 81 2.95 -11.60 -14.74
CA CYS A 81 3.00 -11.44 -13.29
C CYS A 81 2.93 -9.96 -12.90
N MET A 82 3.70 -9.09 -13.58
CA MET A 82 3.70 -7.66 -13.30
C MET A 82 2.36 -7.00 -13.63
N ALA A 83 1.75 -7.36 -14.77
CA ALA A 83 0.43 -6.87 -15.14
C ALA A 83 -0.64 -7.28 -14.10
N THR A 84 -0.63 -8.54 -13.67
CA THR A 84 -1.55 -9.03 -12.64
C THR A 84 -1.32 -8.33 -11.30
N GLY A 85 -0.06 -8.16 -10.88
CA GLY A 85 0.29 -7.45 -9.65
C GLY A 85 -0.17 -5.99 -9.66
N LEU A 86 0.06 -5.26 -10.76
CA LEU A 86 -0.42 -3.88 -10.93
C LEU A 86 -1.95 -3.79 -10.93
N LEU A 87 -2.62 -4.76 -11.57
CA LEU A 87 -4.08 -4.82 -11.59
C LEU A 87 -4.63 -5.00 -10.17
N LEU A 88 -4.07 -5.91 -9.37
CA LEU A 88 -4.46 -6.12 -7.97
C LEU A 88 -4.20 -4.88 -7.09
N LEU A 89 -3.08 -4.19 -7.29
CA LEU A 89 -2.78 -2.94 -6.58
C LEU A 89 -3.80 -1.85 -6.91
N SER A 90 -4.11 -1.67 -8.20
CA SER A 90 -5.06 -0.67 -8.66
C SER A 90 -6.49 -0.97 -8.17
N LEU A 91 -6.89 -2.25 -8.16
CA LEU A 91 -8.19 -2.69 -7.67
C LEU A 91 -8.32 -2.48 -6.16
N SER A 92 -7.25 -2.75 -5.41
CA SER A 92 -7.20 -2.51 -3.96
C SER A 92 -7.35 -1.02 -3.64
N ALA A 93 -6.60 -0.16 -4.33
CA ALA A 93 -6.71 1.30 -4.19
C ALA A 93 -8.10 1.82 -4.63
N GLY A 94 -8.63 1.27 -5.73
CA GLY A 94 -9.96 1.60 -6.24
C GLY A 94 -11.08 1.21 -5.26
N THR A 95 -10.96 0.06 -4.61
CA THR A 95 -11.93 -0.42 -3.61
C THR A 95 -11.95 0.48 -2.37
N ALA A 96 -10.77 0.88 -1.86
CA ALA A 96 -10.68 1.84 -0.76
C ALA A 96 -11.36 3.18 -1.09
N LYS A 97 -11.10 3.70 -2.30
CA LYS A 97 -11.70 4.94 -2.79
C LYS A 97 -13.22 4.83 -3.06
N LEU A 98 -13.68 3.66 -3.50
CA LEU A 98 -15.10 3.40 -3.70
C LEU A 98 -15.85 3.31 -2.36
N MET A 99 -15.26 2.60 -1.38
CA MET A 99 -15.84 2.45 -0.05
C MET A 99 -15.94 3.78 0.69
N SER A 100 -14.92 4.66 0.57
CA SER A 100 -14.99 6.01 1.14
C SER A 100 -16.08 6.87 0.49
N ARG A 101 -16.25 6.78 -0.84
CA ARG A 101 -17.35 7.45 -1.56
C ARG A 101 -18.74 6.93 -1.15
N LEU A 102 -18.89 5.63 -0.97
CA LEU A 102 -20.15 5.02 -0.52
C LEU A 102 -20.50 5.45 0.91
N ARG A 103 -19.52 5.49 1.82
CA ARG A 103 -19.73 5.95 3.21
C ARG A 103 -20.18 7.42 3.24
N ARG A 104 -19.60 8.27 2.39
CA ARG A 104 -20.00 9.69 2.26
C ARG A 104 -21.41 9.86 1.71
N ARG A 105 -21.91 8.92 0.89
CA ARG A 105 -23.30 8.95 0.38
C ARG A 105 -24.32 8.38 1.37
N ARG A 106 -23.91 7.49 2.27
CA ARG A 106 -24.79 6.87 3.28
C ARG A 106 -24.95 7.69 4.57
N GLY A 107 -24.04 8.62 4.84
CA GLY A 107 -24.12 9.56 5.97
C GLY A 107 -24.84 10.87 5.65
N LYS A 108 -25.51 10.96 4.49
CA LYS A 108 -26.43 12.02 4.09
C LYS A 108 -27.83 11.43 4.07
#